data_AF-A0AAE6RFW5-F1
#
_entry.id   AF-A0AAE6RFW5-F1
#
_cell.length_a   1.000
_cell.length_b   1.000
_cell.length_c   1.000
_cell.angle_alpha   90.00
_cell.angle_beta   90.00
_cell.angle_gamma   90.00
#
_symmetry.space_group_name_H-M   'P 1'
#
loop_
_entity.id
_entity.type
_entity.pdbx_description
1 polymer ?
#
loop_
_entity_poly.entity_id
_entity_poly.type
_entity_poly.pdbx_seq_one_letter_code
_entity_poly.pdbx_strand_id
1 'polypeptide(L)'
;MAENQLEDQLRRLLTGLADQAIVRGEQFIYDGGELYADDVAEIGLVAVLCIAQSLSERVGLGSFGYAFQLAAPANPIFPIHATAPAVLPDFFRVAPFVSAVFHGEVLEAKGDFTLLYHAAARRMQTPSNVP
;
A
#
# COMPACT_ATOMS: atom_id res chain seq x y z
N MET A 1 -6.86 -7.04 22.36
CA MET A 1 -5.46 -6.98 21.85
C MET A 1 -5.33 -7.74 20.53
N ALA A 2 -6.28 -7.56 19.59
CA ALA A 2 -6.31 -8.23 18.28
C ALA A 2 -6.22 -7.22 17.11
N GLU A 3 -6.08 -5.93 17.40
CA GLU A 3 -6.29 -4.85 16.44
C GLU A 3 -5.22 -4.75 15.33
N ASN A 4 -4.05 -5.37 15.47
CA ASN A 4 -2.95 -5.23 14.49
C ASN A 4 -2.51 -6.52 13.76
N GLN A 5 -3.17 -7.66 13.96
CA GLN A 5 -2.66 -8.94 13.41
C GLN A 5 -2.61 -8.97 11.88
N LEU A 6 -3.64 -8.43 11.20
CA LEU A 6 -3.65 -8.36 9.74
C LEU A 6 -2.60 -7.40 9.21
N GLU A 7 -2.50 -6.20 9.79
CA GLU A 7 -1.52 -5.20 9.37
C GLU A 7 -0.09 -5.73 9.52
N ASP A 8 0.22 -6.40 10.63
CA ASP A 8 1.51 -7.05 10.86
C ASP A 8 1.81 -8.12 9.80
N GLN A 9 0.80 -8.91 9.40
CA GLN A 9 0.96 -9.91 8.34
C GLN A 9 1.22 -9.26 6.97
N LEU A 10 0.51 -8.19 6.65
CA LEU A 10 0.69 -7.46 5.38
C LEU A 10 2.02 -6.70 5.35
N ARG A 11 2.46 -6.14 6.48
CA ARG A 11 3.78 -5.54 6.63
C ARG A 11 4.88 -6.56 6.39
N ARG A 12 4.80 -7.74 7.03
CA ARG A 12 5.75 -8.84 6.79
C ARG A 12 5.77 -9.31 5.34
N LEU A 13 4.61 -9.39 4.69
CA LEU A 13 4.52 -9.71 3.26
C LEU A 13 5.27 -8.66 2.43
N LEU A 14 5.02 -7.38 2.67
CA LEU A 14 5.63 -6.29 1.92
C LEU A 14 7.14 -6.22 2.14
N THR A 15 7.60 -6.40 3.38
CA THR A 15 9.02 -6.52 3.73
C THR A 15 9.68 -7.69 2.99
N GLY A 16 9.06 -8.87 3.00
CA GLY A 16 9.62 -10.04 2.31
C GLY A 16 9.71 -9.85 0.78
N LEU A 17 8.75 -9.14 0.18
CA LEU A 17 8.80 -8.79 -1.23
C LEU A 17 9.91 -7.77 -1.55
N ALA A 18 10.05 -6.74 -0.70
CA ALA A 18 11.10 -5.74 -0.83
C ALA A 18 12.50 -6.35 -0.67
N ASP A 19 12.69 -7.22 0.34
CA ASP A 19 13.93 -7.95 0.58
C ASP A 19 14.32 -8.81 -0.64
N GLN A 20 13.37 -9.55 -1.21
CA GLN A 20 13.61 -10.33 -2.43
C GLN A 20 13.99 -9.46 -3.64
N ALA A 21 13.40 -8.25 -3.76
CA ALA A 21 13.76 -7.31 -4.82
C ALA A 21 15.18 -6.76 -4.61
N ILE A 22 15.54 -6.40 -3.38
CA ILE A 22 16.89 -5.94 -3.03
C ILE A 22 17.94 -7.02 -3.33
N VAL A 23 17.67 -8.27 -2.95
CA VAL A 23 18.54 -9.42 -3.27
C VAL A 23 18.71 -9.61 -4.79
N ARG A 24 17.72 -9.22 -5.60
CA ARG A 24 17.78 -9.25 -7.07
C ARG A 24 18.47 -8.03 -7.69
N GLY A 25 18.95 -7.10 -6.86
CA GLY A 25 19.68 -5.91 -7.28
C GLY A 25 18.83 -4.65 -7.43
N GLU A 26 17.57 -4.68 -6.99
CA GLU A 26 16.75 -3.47 -6.94
C GLU A 26 17.17 -2.57 -5.78
N GLN A 27 17.08 -1.26 -5.99
CA GLN A 27 17.38 -0.26 -4.97
C GLN A 27 16.16 0.64 -4.78
N PHE A 28 15.76 0.80 -3.51
CA PHE A 28 14.67 1.68 -3.11
C PHE A 28 15.26 2.96 -2.53
N ILE A 29 14.79 4.12 -3.00
CA ILE A 29 15.32 5.43 -2.64
C ILE A 29 14.19 6.32 -2.15
N TYR A 30 14.44 7.03 -1.05
CA TYR A 30 13.57 8.05 -0.53
C TYR A 30 14.37 9.18 0.11
N ASP A 31 14.01 10.43 -0.22
CA ASP A 31 14.67 11.64 0.29
C ASP A 31 16.22 11.62 0.21
N GLY A 32 16.75 11.01 -0.87
CA GLY A 32 18.19 10.89 -1.12
C GLY A 32 18.90 9.78 -0.34
N GLY A 33 18.18 8.98 0.45
CA GLY A 33 18.70 7.80 1.15
C GLY A 33 18.19 6.48 0.55
N GLU A 34 19.00 5.42 0.65
CA GLU A 34 18.55 4.06 0.37
C GLU A 34 17.65 3.56 1.51
N LEU A 35 16.53 2.92 1.15
CA LEU A 35 15.58 2.32 2.07
C LEU A 35 15.88 0.84 2.27
N TYR A 36 15.77 0.36 3.51
CA TYR A 36 15.75 -1.06 3.81
C TYR A 36 14.35 -1.66 3.53
N ALA A 37 14.26 -2.98 3.50
CA ALA A 37 13.02 -3.68 3.18
C ALA A 37 11.88 -3.41 4.19
N ASP A 38 12.22 -3.22 5.47
CA ASP A 38 11.29 -2.82 6.52
C ASP A 38 10.84 -1.37 6.35
N ASP A 39 11.74 -0.45 5.99
CA ASP A 39 11.38 0.94 5.67
C ASP A 39 10.38 1.01 4.51
N VAL A 40 10.63 0.26 3.42
CA VAL A 40 9.72 0.16 2.27
C VAL A 40 8.32 -0.25 2.71
N ALA A 41 8.24 -1.22 3.62
CA ALA A 41 6.97 -1.69 4.14
C ALA A 41 6.30 -0.66 5.06
N GLU A 42 7.06 -0.08 5.98
CA GLU A 42 6.54 0.90 6.94
C GLU A 42 5.99 2.15 6.24
N ILE A 43 6.73 2.64 5.26
CA ILE A 43 6.38 3.80 4.46
C ILE A 43 5.22 3.46 3.53
N GLY A 44 5.38 2.42 2.70
CA GLY A 44 4.48 2.15 1.58
C GLY A 44 3.14 1.53 1.92
N LEU A 45 2.98 0.86 3.08
CA LEU A 45 1.84 -0.04 3.33
C LEU A 45 0.48 0.62 3.14
N VAL A 46 0.29 1.85 3.63
CA VAL A 46 -1.00 2.55 3.52
C VAL A 46 -1.35 2.86 2.06
N ALA A 47 -0.38 3.32 1.27
CA ALA A 47 -0.58 3.59 -0.15
C ALA A 47 -0.85 2.28 -0.92
N VAL A 48 -0.11 1.22 -0.60
CA VAL A 48 -0.31 -0.11 -1.19
C VAL A 48 -1.70 -0.65 -0.90
N LEU A 49 -2.19 -0.53 0.34
CA LEU A 49 -3.55 -0.93 0.72
C LEU A 49 -4.63 -0.15 -0.03
N CYS A 50 -4.44 1.17 -0.19
CA CYS A 50 -5.36 2.01 -0.96
C CYS A 50 -5.46 1.56 -2.43
N ILE A 51 -4.32 1.35 -3.08
CA ILE A 51 -4.29 0.89 -4.47
C ILE A 51 -4.85 -0.54 -4.57
N ALA A 52 -4.53 -1.42 -3.62
CA ALA A 52 -4.99 -2.80 -3.59
C ALA A 52 -6.52 -2.90 -3.46
N GLN A 53 -7.15 -2.09 -2.60
CA GLN A 53 -8.61 -2.03 -2.50
C GLN A 53 -9.23 -1.52 -3.80
N SER A 54 -8.69 -0.44 -4.37
CA SER A 54 -9.14 0.07 -5.67
C SER A 54 -9.02 -0.99 -6.78
N LEU A 55 -7.96 -1.79 -6.78
CA LEU A 55 -7.77 -2.88 -7.73
C LEU A 55 -8.82 -3.98 -7.52
N SER A 56 -9.06 -4.40 -6.28
CA SER A 56 -10.09 -5.39 -5.92
C SER A 56 -11.49 -4.97 -6.34
N GLU A 57 -11.85 -3.72 -6.09
CA GLU A 57 -13.14 -3.13 -6.51
C GLU A 57 -13.27 -3.14 -8.03
N ARG A 58 -12.23 -2.73 -8.76
CA ARG A 58 -12.24 -2.70 -10.24
C ARG A 58 -12.37 -4.06 -10.89
N VAL A 59 -11.88 -5.12 -10.25
CA VAL A 59 -12.01 -6.50 -10.77
C VAL A 59 -13.25 -7.23 -10.25
N GLY A 60 -14.14 -6.54 -9.51
CA GLY A 60 -15.42 -7.07 -9.06
C GLY A 60 -15.34 -7.98 -7.82
N LEU A 61 -14.22 -7.96 -7.08
CA LEU A 61 -14.04 -8.74 -5.85
C LEU A 61 -14.43 -7.97 -4.58
N GLY A 62 -14.80 -6.70 -4.75
CA GLY A 62 -15.35 -5.84 -3.71
C GLY A 62 -14.30 -5.15 -2.85
N SER A 63 -14.78 -4.40 -1.86
CA SER A 63 -13.95 -3.62 -0.94
C SER A 63 -13.41 -4.48 0.21
N PHE A 64 -12.24 -4.11 0.73
CA PHE A 64 -11.70 -4.68 1.98
C PHE A 64 -12.27 -3.99 3.22
N GLY A 65 -13.02 -2.89 3.03
CA GLY A 65 -13.64 -2.12 4.11
C GLY A 65 -12.74 -1.04 4.70
N TYR A 66 -11.53 -0.85 4.18
CA TYR A 66 -10.67 0.25 4.62
C TYR A 66 -11.20 1.58 4.10
N ALA A 67 -11.25 2.58 4.97
CA ALA A 67 -11.52 3.96 4.58
C ALA A 67 -10.18 4.71 4.47
N PHE A 68 -9.99 5.42 3.36
CA PHE A 68 -8.78 6.20 3.12
C PHE A 68 -9.10 7.68 3.09
N GLN A 69 -8.24 8.48 3.71
CA GLN A 69 -8.39 9.94 3.77
C GLN A 69 -7.04 10.63 3.57
N LEU A 70 -7.07 11.80 2.94
CA LEU A 70 -5.89 12.65 2.88
C LEU A 70 -5.76 13.43 4.18
N ALA A 71 -4.57 13.45 4.76
CA ALA A 71 -4.25 14.20 5.96
C ALA A 71 -4.56 15.69 5.79
N ALA A 72 -5.17 16.31 6.81
CA ALA A 72 -5.34 17.75 6.91
C ALA A 72 -4.76 18.23 8.27
N PRO A 73 -3.75 19.12 8.29
CA PRO A 73 -3.06 19.71 7.14
C PRO A 73 -2.29 18.65 6.34
N ALA A 74 -2.12 18.89 5.03
CA ALA A 74 -1.42 17.96 4.16
C ALA A 74 0.00 17.73 4.68
N ASN A 75 0.26 16.54 5.23
CA ASN A 75 1.63 16.09 5.46
C ASN A 75 2.24 15.84 4.07
N PRO A 76 3.28 16.59 3.65
CA PRO A 76 3.83 16.47 2.31
C PRO A 76 4.54 15.12 2.09
N ILE A 77 4.86 14.40 3.17
CA ILE A 77 5.66 13.18 3.18
C ILE A 77 4.76 11.94 3.07
N PHE A 78 3.76 11.82 3.96
CA PHE A 78 2.82 10.68 4.00
C PHE A 78 1.37 11.18 4.08
N PRO A 79 0.77 11.55 2.94
CA PRO A 79 -0.51 12.27 2.95
C PRO A 79 -1.72 11.36 3.15
N ILE A 80 -1.58 10.03 3.12
CA ILE A 80 -2.72 9.10 3.16
C ILE A 80 -2.80 8.44 4.53
N HIS A 81 -3.97 8.52 5.15
CA HIS A 81 -4.33 7.75 6.34
C HIS A 81 -5.33 6.67 5.98
N ALA A 82 -5.20 5.51 6.62
CA ALA A 82 -6.16 4.43 6.55
C ALA A 82 -6.87 4.27 7.90
N THR A 83 -8.18 4.08 7.85
CA THR A 83 -8.97 3.61 8.97
C THR A 83 -9.43 2.19 8.67
N ALA A 84 -9.04 1.26 9.55
CA ALA A 84 -9.40 -0.14 9.40
C ALA A 84 -10.91 -0.36 9.61
N PRO A 85 -11.52 -1.36 8.93
CA PRO A 85 -12.90 -1.74 9.19
C PRO A 85 -13.07 -2.37 10.58
N ALA A 86 -14.29 -2.32 11.12
CA ALA A 86 -14.62 -2.96 12.40
C ALA A 86 -14.40 -4.50 12.39
N VAL A 87 -14.55 -5.12 11.21
CA VAL A 87 -14.22 -6.52 10.99
C VAL A 87 -13.12 -6.58 9.95
N LEU A 88 -11.94 -7.02 10.36
CA LEU A 88 -10.79 -7.14 9.47
C LEU A 88 -11.05 -8.26 8.44
N PRO A 89 -10.71 -8.03 7.16
CA PRO A 89 -10.76 -9.09 6.16
C PRO A 89 -9.68 -10.15 6.44
N ASP A 90 -9.89 -11.36 5.94
CA ASP A 90 -8.85 -12.37 6.02
C ASP A 90 -7.63 -11.99 5.19
N PHE A 91 -6.44 -12.33 5.69
CA PHE A 91 -5.17 -12.06 5.02
C PHE A 91 -5.15 -12.53 3.55
N PHE A 92 -5.65 -13.74 3.28
CA PHE A 92 -5.64 -14.32 1.93
C PHE A 92 -6.55 -13.57 0.94
N ARG A 93 -7.49 -12.73 1.41
CA ARG A 93 -8.31 -11.88 0.54
C ARG A 93 -7.57 -10.62 0.10
N VAL A 94 -6.64 -10.13 0.91
CA VAL A 94 -5.91 -8.87 0.69
C VAL A 94 -4.53 -9.11 0.08
N ALA A 95 -3.83 -10.14 0.56
CA ALA A 95 -2.44 -10.43 0.20
C ALA A 95 -2.17 -10.52 -1.31
N PRO A 96 -3.00 -11.17 -2.16
CA PRO A 96 -2.73 -11.23 -3.60
C PRO A 96 -2.71 -9.85 -4.26
N PHE A 97 -3.56 -8.93 -3.80
CA PHE A 97 -3.61 -7.56 -4.33
C PHE A 97 -2.44 -6.73 -3.84
N VAL A 98 -2.01 -6.90 -2.59
CA VAL A 98 -0.79 -6.28 -2.06
C VAL A 98 0.42 -6.75 -2.86
N SER A 99 0.54 -8.05 -3.16
CA SER A 99 1.60 -8.56 -4.02
C SER A 99 1.52 -8.02 -5.44
N ALA A 100 0.32 -7.89 -6.02
CA ALA A 100 0.15 -7.32 -7.36
C ALA A 100 0.57 -5.85 -7.41
N VAL A 101 0.17 -5.05 -6.42
CA VAL A 101 0.55 -3.63 -6.30
C VAL A 101 2.05 -3.49 -6.06
N PHE A 102 2.67 -4.39 -5.28
CA PHE A 102 4.11 -4.36 -5.11
C PHE A 102 4.84 -4.47 -6.45
N HIS A 103 4.49 -5.47 -7.26
CA HIS A 103 5.16 -5.68 -8.54
C HIS A 103 4.82 -4.62 -9.59
N GLY A 104 3.60 -4.09 -9.57
CA GLY A 104 3.13 -3.14 -10.57
C GLY A 104 3.36 -1.66 -10.26
N GLU A 105 3.45 -1.27 -8.99
CA GLU A 105 3.49 0.15 -8.59
C GLU A 105 4.68 0.43 -7.65
N VAL A 106 4.97 -0.44 -6.68
CA VAL A 106 6.09 -0.22 -5.74
C VAL A 106 7.44 -0.36 -6.45
N LEU A 107 7.61 -1.39 -7.29
CA LEU A 107 8.83 -1.56 -8.08
C LEU A 107 9.02 -0.46 -9.13
N GLU A 108 7.93 0.08 -9.69
CA GLU A 108 8.00 1.22 -10.60
C GLU A 108 8.40 2.51 -9.86
N ALA A 109 7.92 2.69 -8.63
CA ALA A 109 8.24 3.82 -7.77
C ALA A 109 9.55 3.67 -6.98
N LYS A 110 10.37 2.64 -7.23
CA LYS A 110 11.55 2.34 -6.39
C LYS A 110 12.56 3.50 -6.28
N GLY A 111 12.73 4.30 -7.34
CA GLY A 111 13.61 5.46 -7.32
C GLY A 111 13.00 6.74 -6.74
N ASP A 112 11.67 6.77 -6.57
CA ASP A 112 10.92 7.90 -6.03
C ASP A 112 9.57 7.43 -5.46
N PHE A 113 9.53 7.18 -4.15
CA PHE A 113 8.32 6.72 -3.47
C PHE A 113 7.17 7.74 -3.47
N THR A 114 7.41 9.01 -3.78
CA THR A 114 6.32 10.00 -3.89
C THR A 114 5.33 9.60 -5.00
N LEU A 115 5.80 8.90 -6.04
CA LEU A 115 4.98 8.37 -7.12
C LEU A 115 3.92 7.38 -6.62
N LEU A 116 4.26 6.55 -5.62
CA LEU A 116 3.35 5.59 -5.01
C LEU A 116 2.19 6.31 -4.30
N TYR A 117 2.47 7.37 -3.56
CA TYR A 117 1.43 8.16 -2.89
C TYR A 117 0.56 8.93 -3.87
N HIS A 118 1.15 9.47 -4.94
CA HIS A 118 0.37 10.10 -6.00
C HIS A 118 -0.55 9.09 -6.70
N ALA A 119 -0.08 7.87 -6.96
CA ALA A 119 -0.89 6.81 -7.52
C ALA A 119 -2.07 6.47 -6.61
N ALA A 120 -1.83 6.29 -5.32
CA ALA A 120 -2.87 6.03 -4.33
C ALA A 120 -3.87 7.21 -4.20
N ALA A 121 -3.39 8.45 -4.13
CA ALA A 121 -4.26 9.64 -4.06
C ALA A 121 -5.18 9.77 -5.29
N ARG A 122 -4.70 9.46 -6.49
CA ARG A 122 -5.53 9.44 -7.72
C ARG A 122 -6.67 8.43 -7.63
N ARG A 123 -6.45 7.27 -7.01
CA ARG A 123 -7.50 6.25 -6.84
C ARG A 123 -8.60 6.71 -5.89
N MET A 124 -8.27 7.54 -4.89
CA MET A 124 -9.26 8.11 -3.97
C MET A 124 -10.14 9.19 -4.62
N GLN A 125 -9.63 9.87 -5.64
CA GLN A 125 -10.35 10.93 -6.36
C GLN A 125 -11.21 10.40 -7.51
N THR A 126 -10.98 9.16 -7.93
CA THR A 126 -11.77 8.53 -9.00
C THR A 126 -12.99 7.92 -8.34
N PRO A 127 -14.22 8.45 -8.54
CA PRO A 127 -15.39 7.82 -7.96
C PRO A 127 -15.50 6.40 -8.51
N SER A 128 -15.62 5.42 -7.61
CA SER A 128 -15.98 4.04 -7.95
C SER A 128 -17.36 4.06 -8.59
N ASN A 129 -17.40 4.29 -9.90
CA ASN A 129 -18.60 4.26 -10.70
C ASN A 129 -18.93 2.79 -10.95
N VAL A 130 -19.58 2.16 -9.97
CA VAL A 130 -20.19 0.85 -10.12
C VAL A 130 -21.69 1.08 -10.33
N PRO A 131 -22.29 0.67 -11.46
CA PRO A 131 -23.72 0.76 -11.71
C PRO A 131 -24.55 -0.15 -10.79
#